data_AF-A0A562IHC5-F1
#
_entry.id   AF-A0A562IHC5-F1
#
_cell.length_a   1.000
_cell.length_b   1.000
_cell.length_c   1.000
_cell.angle_alpha   90.00
_cell.angle_beta   90.00
_cell.angle_gamma   90.00
#
_symmetry.space_group_name_H-M   'P 1'
#
loop_
_entity.id
_entity.type
_entity.pdbx_description
1 polymer ?
#
loop_
_entity_poly.entity_id
_entity_poly.type
_entity_poly.pdbx_seq_one_letter_code
_entity_poly.pdbx_strand_id
1 'polypeptide(L)'
;MPSVLGPARWQVWMPGLAEIRALSAGNYIVIDNGGGWETYYFHLAAYSVANGQAVQQGQQIGTTGSTGNSSGANIHYEQLYNGVGQTIVINGVSLAPYPGSYNQKYLTSDNGCGGGTAFWTWGSGVRVRSDAYLSSPTVTTLAGPTLVYVLCQKQGDWVNAEGYSNNWWSKLRDQRGFITNIYIDHPASQLPGVPIC
;
A
#
# COMPACT_ATOMS: atom_id res chain seq x y z
N MET A 1 -17.73 6.93 -32.69
CA MET A 1 -18.83 7.21 -31.74
C MET A 1 -18.80 6.10 -30.69
N PRO A 2 -18.86 6.43 -29.40
CA PRO A 2 -17.83 6.08 -28.43
C PRO A 2 -18.06 4.72 -27.74
N SER A 3 -17.02 3.89 -27.63
CA SER A 3 -17.05 2.76 -26.69
C SER A 3 -16.85 3.32 -25.29
N VAL A 4 -17.92 3.24 -24.51
CA VAL A 4 -18.05 3.64 -23.12
C VAL A 4 -16.90 3.04 -22.29
N LEU A 5 -15.96 3.89 -21.86
CA LEU A 5 -15.05 3.56 -20.77
C LEU A 5 -15.89 3.50 -19.49
N GLY A 6 -16.34 2.29 -19.13
CA GLY A 6 -16.69 1.99 -17.74
C GLY A 6 -15.45 2.20 -16.85
N PRO A 7 -15.61 2.31 -15.52
CA PRO A 7 -14.47 2.44 -14.61
C PRO A 7 -13.47 1.32 -14.93
N ALA A 8 -12.19 1.68 -15.10
CA ALA A 8 -11.14 0.74 -15.47
C ALA A 8 -11.19 -0.48 -14.53
N ARG A 9 -11.70 -1.60 -15.05
CA ARG A 9 -11.78 -2.87 -14.31
C ARG A 9 -10.46 -3.57 -14.56
N TRP A 10 -9.62 -3.67 -13.52
CA TRP A 10 -8.34 -4.35 -13.65
C TRP A 10 -8.56 -5.83 -13.89
N GLN A 11 -8.05 -6.37 -14.99
CA GLN A 11 -8.39 -7.72 -15.45
C GLN A 11 -7.24 -8.69 -15.17
N VAL A 12 -7.58 -9.82 -14.54
CA VAL A 12 -6.65 -10.90 -14.25
C VAL A 12 -6.38 -11.73 -15.49
N TRP A 13 -5.12 -12.02 -15.76
CA TRP A 13 -4.68 -13.01 -16.72
C TRP A 13 -3.78 -14.05 -16.05
N MET A 14 -4.11 -15.33 -16.25
CA MET A 14 -3.36 -16.48 -15.76
C MET A 14 -2.88 -17.31 -16.95
N PRO A 15 -1.63 -17.13 -17.38
CA PRO A 15 -1.08 -17.93 -18.47
C PRO A 15 -0.95 -19.40 -18.07
N GLY A 16 -1.20 -20.28 -19.05
CA GLY A 16 -1.05 -21.71 -18.89
C GLY A 16 0.41 -22.16 -18.94
N LEU A 17 0.66 -23.41 -18.55
CA LEU A 17 1.97 -24.09 -18.57
C LEU A 17 2.67 -24.15 -19.95
N ALA A 18 2.02 -23.67 -21.02
CA ALA A 18 2.54 -23.70 -22.38
C ALA A 18 3.44 -22.50 -22.74
N GLU A 19 3.59 -21.51 -21.86
CA GLU A 19 4.47 -20.36 -22.08
C GLU A 19 5.89 -20.62 -21.57
N ILE A 20 6.93 -20.26 -22.34
CA ILE A 20 8.36 -20.44 -21.99
C ILE A 20 8.70 -19.78 -20.63
N ARG A 21 7.98 -18.72 -20.26
CA ARG A 21 8.13 -18.03 -18.97
C ARG A 21 7.68 -18.89 -17.77
N ALA A 22 6.77 -19.85 -17.97
CA ALA A 22 6.09 -20.58 -16.90
C ALA A 22 7.02 -21.46 -16.04
N LEU A 23 8.12 -21.98 -16.61
CA LEU A 23 9.02 -22.90 -15.88
C LEU A 23 9.75 -22.21 -14.71
N SER A 24 10.25 -20.99 -14.93
CA SER A 24 10.89 -20.20 -13.86
C SER A 24 9.88 -19.44 -13.01
N ALA A 25 8.79 -18.99 -13.63
CA ALA A 25 7.75 -18.17 -13.01
C ALA A 25 6.95 -18.89 -11.91
N GLY A 26 6.76 -20.20 -12.06
CA GLY A 26 5.80 -20.94 -11.24
C GLY A 26 4.37 -20.52 -11.55
N ASN A 27 3.51 -20.56 -10.53
CA ASN A 27 2.17 -19.98 -10.62
C ASN A 27 2.28 -18.46 -10.58
N TYR A 28 1.65 -17.76 -11.53
CA TYR A 28 1.68 -16.31 -11.56
C TYR A 28 0.39 -15.68 -12.06
N ILE A 29 0.17 -14.45 -11.61
CA ILE A 29 -0.94 -13.59 -12.05
C ILE A 29 -0.34 -12.40 -12.79
N VAL A 30 -0.98 -12.03 -13.89
CA VAL A 30 -0.82 -10.73 -14.52
C VAL A 30 -2.10 -9.93 -14.32
N ILE A 31 -1.98 -8.65 -14.01
CA ILE A 31 -3.09 -7.72 -13.93
C ILE A 31 -2.88 -6.63 -14.98
N ASP A 32 -3.83 -6.52 -15.90
CA ASP A 32 -3.97 -5.33 -16.75
C ASP A 32 -4.60 -4.22 -15.91
N ASN A 33 -3.84 -3.16 -15.65
CA ASN A 33 -4.26 -2.01 -14.85
C ASN A 33 -4.91 -0.91 -15.72
N GLY A 34 -5.03 -1.13 -17.02
CA GLY A 34 -5.47 -0.17 -18.02
C GLY A 34 -4.38 0.78 -18.47
N GLY A 35 -4.58 1.41 -19.63
CA GLY A 35 -3.67 2.44 -20.15
C GLY A 35 -2.24 1.95 -20.46
N GLY A 36 -2.09 0.65 -20.75
CA GLY A 36 -0.80 0.03 -21.08
C GLY A 36 0.03 -0.41 -19.87
N TRP A 37 -0.52 -0.31 -18.64
CA TRP A 37 0.14 -0.78 -17.43
C TRP A 37 -0.21 -2.22 -17.10
N GLU A 38 0.80 -3.04 -16.87
CA GLU A 38 0.66 -4.44 -16.44
C GLU A 38 1.49 -4.68 -15.18
N THR A 39 0.97 -5.49 -14.26
CA THR A 39 1.72 -5.95 -13.09
C THR A 39 1.73 -7.47 -13.02
N TYR A 40 2.87 -8.03 -12.66
CA TYR A 40 3.09 -9.48 -12.62
C TYR A 40 3.43 -9.91 -11.19
N TYR A 41 2.89 -11.05 -10.77
CA TYR A 41 3.04 -11.62 -9.43
C TYR A 41 3.36 -13.10 -9.54
N PHE A 42 4.61 -13.47 -9.26
CA PHE A 42 5.14 -14.81 -9.52
C PHE A 42 5.28 -15.67 -8.26
N HIS A 43 5.67 -16.93 -8.43
CA HIS A 43 5.95 -17.90 -7.36
C HIS A 43 4.77 -18.19 -6.43
N LEU A 44 3.53 -17.93 -6.85
CA LEU A 44 2.35 -18.07 -5.99
C LEU A 44 2.13 -19.53 -5.55
N ALA A 45 1.63 -19.71 -4.33
CA ALA A 45 1.17 -21.01 -3.83
C ALA A 45 -0.23 -21.32 -4.37
N ALA A 46 -1.14 -20.35 -4.33
CA ALA A 46 -2.51 -20.48 -4.81
C ALA A 46 -3.06 -19.16 -5.35
N TYR A 47 -4.05 -19.28 -6.23
CA TYR A 47 -4.84 -18.18 -6.75
C TYR A 47 -6.08 -17.94 -5.87
N SER A 48 -6.43 -16.67 -5.62
CA SER A 48 -7.68 -16.27 -4.92
C SER A 48 -8.72 -15.67 -5.86
N VAL A 49 -8.40 -15.60 -7.16
CA VAL A 49 -9.24 -15.02 -8.22
C VAL A 49 -9.23 -15.94 -9.44
N ALA A 50 -10.18 -15.75 -10.36
CA ALA A 50 -10.26 -16.50 -11.60
C ALA A 50 -9.58 -15.76 -12.78
N ASN A 51 -9.17 -16.50 -13.80
CA ASN A 51 -8.72 -15.91 -15.06
C ASN A 51 -9.85 -15.05 -15.69
N GLY A 52 -9.52 -13.85 -16.16
CA GLY A 52 -10.48 -12.87 -16.67
C GLY A 52 -11.29 -12.13 -15.60
N GLN A 53 -11.09 -12.42 -14.31
CA GLN A 53 -11.79 -11.73 -13.24
C GLN A 53 -11.36 -10.27 -13.14
N ALA A 54 -12.34 -9.37 -13.00
CA ALA A 54 -12.08 -7.99 -12.62
C ALA A 54 -11.74 -7.88 -11.13
N VAL A 55 -10.69 -7.13 -10.79
CA VAL A 55 -10.25 -6.89 -9.41
C VAL A 55 -10.17 -5.40 -9.09
N GLN A 56 -10.11 -5.07 -7.80
CA GLN A 56 -9.95 -3.70 -7.30
C GLN A 56 -8.67 -3.57 -6.47
N GLN A 57 -8.19 -2.34 -6.30
CA GLN A 57 -7.05 -2.06 -5.43
C GLN A 57 -7.31 -2.60 -4.01
N GLY A 58 -6.32 -3.31 -3.46
CA GLY A 58 -6.40 -3.91 -2.12
C GLY A 58 -7.12 -5.26 -2.04
N GLN A 59 -7.70 -5.73 -3.14
CA GLN A 59 -8.28 -7.08 -3.20
C GLN A 59 -7.18 -8.15 -3.19
N GLN A 60 -7.37 -9.19 -2.38
CA GLN A 60 -6.48 -10.35 -2.40
C GLN A 60 -6.62 -11.11 -3.73
N ILE A 61 -5.49 -11.35 -4.40
CA ILE A 61 -5.42 -12.06 -5.68
C ILE A 61 -4.80 -13.46 -5.57
N GLY A 62 -4.06 -13.74 -4.50
CA GLY A 62 -3.43 -15.04 -4.27
C GLY A 62 -2.68 -15.11 -2.95
N THR A 63 -1.92 -16.18 -2.79
CA THR A 63 -1.01 -16.39 -1.66
C THR A 63 0.40 -16.62 -2.16
N THR A 64 1.38 -15.97 -1.54
CA THR A 64 2.80 -16.15 -1.85
C THR A 64 3.23 -17.59 -1.57
N GLY A 65 4.09 -18.13 -2.44
CA GLY A 65 4.60 -19.49 -2.33
C GLY A 65 6.05 -19.58 -2.80
N SER A 66 6.44 -20.79 -3.21
CA SER A 66 7.78 -21.11 -3.72
C SER A 66 7.71 -21.93 -5.01
N THR A 67 6.68 -21.71 -5.83
CA THR A 67 6.52 -22.44 -7.11
C THR A 67 7.49 -21.90 -8.17
N GLY A 68 7.83 -22.73 -9.16
CA GLY A 68 8.82 -22.37 -10.18
C GLY A 68 10.25 -22.42 -9.63
N ASN A 69 11.11 -21.54 -10.14
CA ASN A 69 12.50 -21.45 -9.70
C ASN A 69 12.62 -20.48 -8.52
N SER A 70 12.35 -20.98 -7.32
CA SER A 70 12.45 -20.22 -6.07
C SER A 70 13.13 -21.04 -4.98
N SER A 71 14.01 -20.40 -4.19
CA SER A 71 14.71 -21.03 -3.07
C SER A 71 13.94 -21.01 -1.74
N GLY A 72 12.75 -20.39 -1.72
CA GLY A 72 11.89 -20.29 -0.55
C GLY A 72 10.67 -19.41 -0.79
N ALA A 73 9.74 -19.36 0.17
CA ALA A 73 8.51 -18.59 0.00
C ALA A 73 8.79 -17.08 -0.14
N ASN A 74 8.57 -16.53 -1.34
CA ASN A 74 8.78 -15.11 -1.65
C ASN A 74 7.91 -14.70 -2.85
N ILE A 75 7.82 -13.38 -3.08
CA ILE A 75 7.12 -12.81 -4.23
C ILE A 75 8.14 -12.17 -5.18
N HIS A 76 8.10 -12.55 -6.45
CA HIS A 76 8.72 -11.78 -7.52
C HIS A 76 7.64 -10.91 -8.17
N TYR A 77 7.90 -9.61 -8.24
CA TYR A 77 6.95 -8.60 -8.72
C TYR A 77 7.58 -7.79 -9.84
N GLU A 78 6.81 -7.58 -10.91
CA GLU A 78 7.19 -6.71 -12.03
C GLU A 78 6.08 -5.73 -12.35
N GLN A 79 6.46 -4.56 -12.88
CA GLN A 79 5.55 -3.58 -13.46
C GLN A 79 6.05 -3.15 -14.83
N LEU A 80 5.17 -3.21 -15.82
CA LEU A 80 5.47 -2.90 -17.21
C LEU A 80 4.57 -1.77 -17.68
N TYR A 81 5.13 -0.88 -18.51
CA TYR A 81 4.38 0.12 -19.27
C TYR A 81 4.62 -0.13 -20.75
N ASN A 82 3.55 -0.42 -21.50
CA ASN A 82 3.59 -0.81 -22.91
C ASN A 82 4.63 -1.90 -23.21
N GLY A 83 4.67 -2.94 -22.36
CA GLY A 83 5.60 -4.07 -22.48
C GLY A 83 7.04 -3.79 -22.02
N VAL A 84 7.35 -2.57 -21.55
CA VAL A 84 8.69 -2.20 -21.07
C VAL A 84 8.73 -2.21 -19.55
N GLY A 85 9.64 -2.99 -18.97
CA GLY A 85 9.83 -3.06 -17.52
C GLY A 85 10.20 -1.70 -16.92
N GLN A 86 9.53 -1.32 -15.84
CA GLN A 86 9.72 -0.04 -15.17
C GLN A 86 10.40 -0.23 -13.81
N THR A 87 11.20 0.76 -13.40
CA THR A 87 11.78 0.80 -12.05
C THR A 87 10.67 0.93 -11.01
N ILE A 88 10.69 0.06 -10.01
CA ILE A 88 9.72 0.09 -8.92
C ILE A 88 10.08 1.23 -7.95
N VAL A 89 9.11 2.10 -7.71
CA VAL A 89 9.21 3.21 -6.76
C VAL A 89 8.08 3.07 -5.75
N ILE A 90 8.42 2.98 -4.47
CA ILE A 90 7.47 2.89 -3.35
C ILE A 90 7.64 4.16 -2.53
N ASN A 91 6.56 4.92 -2.38
CA ASN A 91 6.52 6.19 -1.64
C ASN A 91 7.63 7.18 -2.08
N GLY A 92 7.89 7.25 -3.39
CA GLY A 92 8.95 8.11 -3.96
C GLY A 92 10.37 7.54 -3.89
N VAL A 93 10.58 6.40 -3.20
CA VAL A 93 11.89 5.75 -3.08
C VAL A 93 12.00 4.59 -4.08
N SER A 94 13.02 4.64 -4.91
CA SER A 94 13.32 3.59 -5.90
C SER A 94 13.93 2.35 -5.26
N LEU A 95 13.54 1.15 -5.70
CA LEU A 95 14.28 -0.09 -5.40
C LEU A 95 15.59 -0.21 -6.19
N ALA A 96 15.72 0.46 -7.33
CA ALA A 96 16.94 0.45 -8.12
C ALA A 96 18.06 1.31 -7.46
N PRO A 97 19.34 0.95 -7.67
CA PRO A 97 19.80 -0.35 -8.19
C PRO A 97 19.38 -1.49 -7.25
N TYR A 98 18.92 -2.61 -7.81
CA TYR A 98 18.47 -3.75 -7.02
C TYR A 98 19.67 -4.37 -6.30
N PRO A 99 19.59 -4.64 -4.98
CA PRO A 99 20.69 -5.23 -4.25
C PRO A 99 21.02 -6.64 -4.76
N GLY A 100 22.31 -7.01 -4.73
CA GLY A 100 22.77 -8.33 -5.17
C GLY A 100 22.46 -9.48 -4.20
N SER A 101 22.03 -9.14 -2.98
CA SER A 101 21.66 -10.11 -1.95
C SER A 101 20.35 -9.74 -1.28
N TYR A 102 19.64 -10.75 -0.77
CA TYR A 102 18.47 -10.56 0.08
C TYR A 102 18.82 -9.74 1.33
N ASN A 103 17.80 -9.07 1.90
CA ASN A 103 17.89 -8.34 3.18
C ASN A 103 18.83 -7.13 3.19
N GLN A 104 19.15 -6.56 2.04
CA GLN A 104 20.00 -5.35 1.92
C GLN A 104 19.21 -4.04 1.75
N LYS A 105 17.95 -4.11 1.30
CA LYS A 105 17.11 -2.93 1.07
C LYS A 105 15.67 -3.23 1.47
N TYR A 106 15.08 -2.33 2.25
CA TYR A 106 13.73 -2.47 2.79
C TYR A 106 12.91 -1.25 2.38
N LEU A 107 11.81 -1.48 1.65
CA LEU A 107 10.80 -0.47 1.35
C LEU A 107 9.45 -1.00 1.85
N THR A 108 8.73 -0.15 2.56
CA THR A 108 7.37 -0.45 3.03
C THR A 108 6.42 0.53 2.38
N SER A 109 5.37 0.04 1.70
CA SER A 109 4.36 0.91 1.11
C SER A 109 3.47 1.53 2.18
N ASP A 110 3.09 2.79 1.99
CA ASP A 110 2.09 3.47 2.83
C ASP A 110 0.70 3.51 2.15
N ASN A 111 0.51 2.75 1.06
CA ASN A 111 -0.71 2.75 0.24
C ASN A 111 -1.98 2.26 0.97
N GLY A 112 -1.80 1.83 2.22
CA GLY A 112 -2.83 1.41 3.14
C GLY A 112 -3.57 0.14 2.78
N CYS A 113 -3.01 -0.69 1.88
CA CYS A 113 -3.54 -2.02 1.61
C CYS A 113 -3.07 -3.00 2.69
N GLY A 114 -3.82 -3.04 3.81
CA GLY A 114 -3.53 -3.90 4.96
C GLY A 114 -2.42 -3.37 5.89
N GLY A 115 -2.39 -3.88 7.12
CA GLY A 115 -1.43 -3.45 8.15
C GLY A 115 -1.86 -2.22 8.96
N GLY A 116 -0.95 -1.72 9.79
CA GLY A 116 -1.15 -0.59 10.70
C GLY A 116 -1.62 -0.98 12.09
N THR A 117 -1.12 -0.28 13.10
CA THR A 117 -1.51 -0.48 14.50
C THR A 117 -2.83 0.25 14.76
N ALA A 118 -3.80 -0.46 15.31
CA ALA A 118 -5.13 0.10 15.57
C ALA A 118 -5.12 0.99 16.81
N PHE A 119 -5.68 2.19 16.68
CA PHE A 119 -5.91 3.11 17.79
C PHE A 119 -7.30 3.72 17.67
N TRP A 120 -7.92 4.01 18.81
CA TRP A 120 -9.09 4.89 18.83
C TRP A 120 -8.63 6.34 18.77
N THR A 121 -9.39 7.19 18.06
CA THR A 121 -9.30 8.63 18.24
C THR A 121 -10.27 9.08 19.32
N TRP A 122 -10.08 10.30 19.83
CA TRP A 122 -11.07 10.98 20.67
C TRP A 122 -11.56 12.27 20.01
N GLY A 123 -12.66 12.82 20.53
CA GLY A 123 -13.29 14.02 20.00
C GLY A 123 -14.07 13.81 18.71
N SER A 124 -14.52 14.91 18.11
CA SER A 124 -15.32 14.95 16.87
C SER A 124 -14.87 16.10 15.99
N GLY A 125 -15.01 15.98 14.68
CA GLY A 125 -14.58 17.02 13.75
C GLY A 125 -13.06 17.05 13.55
N VAL A 126 -12.38 15.93 13.81
CA VAL A 126 -10.91 15.87 13.74
C VAL A 126 -10.45 15.83 12.30
N ARG A 127 -9.65 16.83 11.89
CA ARG A 127 -9.17 16.98 10.52
C ARG A 127 -7.99 16.06 10.25
N VAL A 128 -8.11 15.24 9.20
CA VAL A 128 -7.00 14.48 8.63
C VAL A 128 -6.44 15.27 7.45
N ARG A 129 -5.15 15.57 7.48
CA ARG A 129 -4.47 16.45 6.51
C ARG A 129 -3.65 15.66 5.52
N SER A 130 -3.30 16.25 4.39
CA SER A 130 -2.49 15.56 3.37
C SER A 130 -1.05 15.31 3.82
N ASP A 131 -0.54 16.13 4.74
CA ASP A 131 0.78 16.01 5.35
C ASP A 131 0.76 16.51 6.82
N ALA A 132 1.87 16.36 7.54
CA ALA A 132 2.04 16.68 8.96
C ALA A 132 2.21 18.19 9.25
N TYR A 133 1.57 19.05 8.45
CA TYR A 133 1.59 20.51 8.62
C TYR A 133 0.17 21.05 8.79
N LEU A 134 -0.03 22.06 9.63
CA LEU A 134 -1.30 22.74 9.83
C LEU A 134 -1.74 23.51 8.57
N SER A 135 -0.79 23.88 7.71
CA SER A 135 -1.06 24.48 6.41
C SER A 135 -1.48 23.47 5.34
N SER A 136 -1.27 22.17 5.55
CA SER A 136 -1.62 21.14 4.57
C SER A 136 -3.14 21.04 4.40
N PRO A 137 -3.63 20.83 3.15
CA PRO A 137 -5.04 20.60 2.87
C PRO A 137 -5.66 19.51 3.75
N THR A 138 -6.91 19.71 4.15
CA THR A 138 -7.69 18.67 4.83
C THR A 138 -8.19 17.67 3.79
N VAL A 139 -7.81 16.40 3.96
CA VAL A 139 -8.24 15.28 3.10
C VAL A 139 -9.62 14.81 3.51
N THR A 140 -9.86 14.68 4.81
CA THR A 140 -11.17 14.29 5.37
C THR A 140 -11.29 14.75 6.81
N THR A 141 -12.48 14.60 7.39
CA THR A 141 -12.76 14.91 8.79
C THR A 141 -13.43 13.72 9.46
N LEU A 142 -12.91 13.30 10.61
CA LEU A 142 -13.48 12.23 11.42
C LEU A 142 -14.64 12.78 12.24
N ALA A 143 -15.83 12.20 12.11
CA ALA A 143 -17.05 12.70 12.74
C ALA A 143 -17.13 12.47 14.25
N GLY A 144 -16.32 11.56 14.79
CA GLY A 144 -16.30 11.21 16.22
C GLY A 144 -15.12 10.30 16.55
N PRO A 145 -15.11 9.70 17.75
CA PRO A 145 -14.17 8.64 18.06
C PRO A 145 -14.24 7.56 16.98
N THR A 146 -13.14 7.38 16.27
CA THR A 146 -13.05 6.53 15.09
C THR A 146 -11.90 5.56 15.32
N LEU A 147 -12.14 4.27 15.07
CA LEU A 147 -11.04 3.31 15.01
C LEU A 147 -10.21 3.61 13.76
N VAL A 148 -8.95 3.96 13.96
CA VAL A 148 -8.02 4.27 12.88
C VAL A 148 -6.85 3.29 12.90
N TYR A 149 -6.29 3.03 11.72
CA TYR A 149 -5.11 2.19 11.56
C TYR A 149 -3.92 3.08 11.21
N VAL A 150 -2.95 3.15 12.11
CA VAL A 150 -1.76 3.99 11.96
C VAL A 150 -0.65 3.19 11.29
N LEU A 151 -0.18 3.67 10.14
CA LEU A 151 0.87 3.01 9.35
C LEU A 151 2.27 3.38 9.83
N CYS A 152 2.51 4.68 10.04
CA CYS A 152 3.76 5.24 10.52
C CYS A 152 3.48 6.59 11.18
N GLN A 153 4.48 7.16 11.85
CA GLN A 153 4.41 8.47 12.45
C GLN A 153 5.66 9.30 12.16
N LYS A 154 5.53 10.61 12.11
CA LYS A 154 6.66 11.54 11.95
C LYS A 154 6.44 12.82 12.74
N GLN A 155 7.51 13.57 12.94
CA GLN A 155 7.41 14.92 13.50
C GLN A 155 6.94 15.91 12.42
N GLY A 156 6.09 16.84 12.83
CA GLY A 156 5.54 17.89 11.98
C GLY A 156 5.31 19.17 12.76
N ASP A 157 4.30 19.93 12.36
CA ASP A 157 3.93 21.16 13.08
C ASP A 157 3.52 20.86 14.52
N TRP A 158 3.88 21.78 15.42
CA TRP A 158 3.43 21.74 16.79
C TRP A 158 1.95 22.08 16.87
N VAL A 159 1.14 21.23 17.52
CA VAL A 159 -0.29 21.46 17.72
C VAL A 159 -0.55 21.66 19.21
N ASN A 160 -1.26 22.75 19.53
CA ASN A 160 -1.77 23.04 20.87
C ASN A 160 -3.29 23.18 20.76
N ALA A 161 -4.04 22.19 21.27
CA ALA A 161 -5.49 22.22 21.24
C ALA A 161 -6.07 21.40 22.40
N GLU A 162 -7.19 21.85 22.96
CA GLU A 162 -8.01 21.07 23.91
C GLU A 162 -7.23 20.56 25.14
N GLY A 163 -6.22 21.32 25.58
CA GLY A 163 -5.39 20.96 26.73
C GLY A 163 -4.24 20.00 26.43
N TYR A 164 -4.09 19.56 25.18
CA TYR A 164 -3.02 18.67 24.72
C TYR A 164 -2.06 19.39 23.78
N SER A 165 -0.80 18.98 23.82
CA SER A 165 0.24 19.53 22.96
C SER A 165 1.27 18.47 22.57
N ASN A 166 1.52 18.31 21.27
CA ASN A 166 2.68 17.61 20.74
C ASN A 166 2.92 17.98 19.27
N ASN A 167 4.03 17.52 18.71
CA ASN A 167 4.41 17.67 17.30
C ASN A 167 4.46 16.33 16.55
N TRP A 168 3.89 15.26 17.10
CA TRP A 168 3.88 13.96 16.45
C TRP A 168 2.61 13.79 15.64
N TRP A 169 2.75 13.25 14.43
CA TRP A 169 1.67 13.05 13.49
C TRP A 169 1.68 11.62 12.97
N SER A 170 0.50 11.00 12.93
CA SER A 170 0.29 9.63 12.49
C SER A 170 -0.31 9.59 11.09
N LYS A 171 0.33 8.84 10.18
CA LYS A 171 -0.23 8.51 8.86
C LYS A 171 -1.33 7.46 9.04
N LEU A 172 -2.56 7.82 8.67
CA LEU A 172 -3.72 6.95 8.71
C LEU A 172 -3.86 6.17 7.41
N ARG A 173 -4.10 4.86 7.55
CA ARG A 173 -4.24 3.89 6.46
C ARG A 173 -5.39 4.23 5.53
N ASP A 174 -6.60 4.27 6.09
CA ASP A 174 -7.84 4.30 5.32
C ASP A 174 -8.15 5.72 4.82
N GLN A 175 -7.77 6.73 5.60
CA GLN A 175 -7.95 8.15 5.26
C GLN A 175 -6.81 8.71 4.41
N ARG A 176 -5.71 7.96 4.23
CA ARG A 176 -4.54 8.32 3.40
C ARG A 176 -3.93 9.69 3.71
N GLY A 177 -4.07 10.16 4.95
CA GLY A 177 -3.54 11.44 5.41
C GLY A 177 -2.97 11.34 6.83
N PHE A 178 -2.58 12.48 7.39
CA PHE A 178 -1.98 12.61 8.70
C PHE A 178 -2.96 13.21 9.70
N ILE A 179 -3.00 12.64 10.89
CA ILE A 179 -3.66 13.19 12.07
C ILE A 179 -2.60 13.52 13.11
N THR A 180 -2.76 14.61 13.85
CA THR A 180 -1.87 14.88 14.99
C THR A 180 -2.17 13.88 16.11
N ASN A 181 -1.12 13.40 16.78
CA ASN A 181 -1.24 12.41 17.84
C ASN A 181 -1.97 12.94 19.07
N ILE A 182 -2.18 14.26 19.19
CA ILE A 182 -3.02 14.80 20.27
C ILE A 182 -4.44 14.25 20.22
N TYR A 183 -4.95 13.81 19.06
CA TYR A 183 -6.29 13.25 18.89
C TYR A 183 -6.33 11.71 18.88
N ILE A 184 -5.19 11.04 19.08
CA ILE A 184 -5.13 9.60 19.29
C ILE A 184 -5.36 9.34 20.77
N ASP A 185 -6.28 8.43 21.11
CA ASP A 185 -6.60 8.05 22.49
C ASP A 185 -5.51 7.12 23.05
N HIS A 186 -4.34 7.71 23.31
CA HIS A 186 -3.18 7.04 23.87
C HIS A 186 -2.31 8.05 24.65
N PRO A 187 -1.76 7.70 25.82
CA PRO A 187 -1.03 8.65 26.67
C PRO A 187 0.32 9.11 26.10
N ALA A 188 0.94 8.31 25.22
CA ALA A 188 2.23 8.64 24.64
C ALA A 188 2.11 9.58 23.44
N SER A 189 2.90 10.66 23.41
CA SER A 189 2.97 11.59 22.28
C SER A 189 3.49 10.91 21.01
N GLN A 190 4.51 10.06 21.13
CA GLN A 190 4.97 9.14 20.08
C GLN A 190 4.38 7.76 20.35
N LEU A 191 3.65 7.21 19.40
CA LEU A 191 2.92 5.96 19.60
C LEU A 191 3.89 4.76 19.65
N PRO A 192 3.81 3.91 20.68
CA PRO A 192 4.67 2.73 20.77
C PRO A 192 4.33 1.71 19.68
N GLY A 193 5.35 1.05 19.13
CA GLY A 193 5.17 0.03 18.10
C GLY A 193 4.72 0.56 16.73
N VAL A 194 4.63 1.88 16.56
CA VAL A 194 4.37 2.52 15.26
C VAL A 194 5.71 2.97 14.66
N PRO A 195 6.07 2.51 13.44
CA PRO A 195 7.34 2.87 12.81
C PRO A 195 7.39 4.35 12.42
N ILE A 196 8.60 4.86 12.20
CA ILE A 196 8.81 6.23 11.72
C ILE A 196 8.59 6.29 10.20
N CYS A 197 7.86 7.31 9.74
CA CYS A 197 7.93 7.76 8.35
C CYS A 197 9.23 8.57 8.18
#